data_AF-A0A316M6E9-F1
#
_entry.id   AF-A0A316M6E9-F1
#
_cell.length_a   1.000
_cell.length_b   1.000
_cell.length_c   1.000
_cell.angle_alpha   90.00
_cell.angle_beta   90.00
_cell.angle_gamma   90.00
#
_symmetry.space_group_name_H-M   'P 1'
#
loop_
_entity.id
_entity.type
_entity.pdbx_description
1 polymer ?
#
loop_
_entity_poly.entity_id
_entity_poly.type
_entity_poly.pdbx_seq_one_letter_code
_entity_poly.pdbx_strand_id
1 'polypeptide(L)'
;MKLDEAKKLIDALAGKKFGQVLKQEQMTDIIKNKGKSGQLLEITLGLNLSNTNLDFEDGELKTNKCDTTGKPLETMFITQISTMIDELLTGKDFYESKLYKKINNLLYVPISKVGAPSEWMFLPCVHVNLDDRRFHDLKLQLEKDYYSICNQLNEHIETSSDGFIHTSNGKYIQIRSKDSKPYHPIYSDVYAKEVSNKNHAFYFKKEFMKYIVNIN
;
A
#
# COMPACT_ATOMS: atom_id res chain seq x y z
N MET A 1 -18.36 5.79 -5.98
CA MET A 1 -18.58 4.99 -4.76
C MET A 1 -17.65 5.53 -3.69
N LYS A 2 -18.18 5.68 -2.46
CA LYS A 2 -17.39 6.06 -1.28
C LYS A 2 -16.94 4.84 -0.47
N LEU A 3 -15.92 5.02 0.37
CA LEU A 3 -15.37 3.93 1.20
C LEU A 3 -16.42 3.28 2.11
N ASP A 4 -17.34 4.04 2.70
CA ASP A 4 -18.41 3.49 3.57
C ASP A 4 -19.37 2.56 2.83
N GLU A 5 -19.65 2.85 1.57
CA GLU A 5 -20.48 2.01 0.70
C GLU A 5 -19.73 0.73 0.34
N ALA A 6 -18.46 0.86 -0.05
CA ALA A 6 -17.58 -0.25 -0.34
C ALA A 6 -17.44 -1.18 0.87
N LYS A 7 -17.24 -0.62 2.07
CA LYS A 7 -17.11 -1.37 3.32
C LYS A 7 -18.28 -2.34 3.53
N LYS A 8 -19.51 -1.86 3.36
CA LYS A 8 -20.73 -2.68 3.52
C LYS A 8 -20.75 -3.86 2.54
N LEU A 9 -20.36 -3.61 1.28
CA LEU A 9 -20.30 -4.65 0.24
C LEU A 9 -19.20 -5.67 0.55
N ILE A 10 -18.02 -5.22 0.97
CA ILE A 10 -16.87 -6.09 1.28
C ILE A 10 -17.16 -6.94 2.52
N ASP A 11 -17.74 -6.36 3.58
CA ASP A 11 -18.10 -7.11 4.79
C ASP A 11 -19.16 -8.18 4.49
N ALA A 12 -20.06 -7.96 3.53
CA ALA A 12 -21.00 -8.98 3.07
C ALA A 12 -20.35 -10.13 2.28
N LEU A 13 -19.13 -9.93 1.77
CA LEU A 13 -18.31 -10.95 1.11
C LEU A 13 -17.33 -11.64 2.07
N ALA A 14 -17.06 -11.05 3.24
CA ALA A 14 -16.09 -11.55 4.18
C ALA A 14 -16.40 -12.99 4.62
N GLY A 15 -15.37 -13.83 4.69
CA GLY A 15 -15.47 -15.24 5.07
C GLY A 15 -16.03 -16.16 3.98
N LYS A 16 -16.56 -15.64 2.88
CA LYS A 16 -16.97 -16.46 1.74
C LYS A 16 -15.75 -16.85 0.91
N LYS A 17 -15.69 -18.12 0.53
CA LYS A 17 -14.64 -18.64 -0.33
C LYS A 17 -14.81 -18.08 -1.74
N PHE A 18 -13.71 -17.77 -2.42
CA PHE A 18 -13.73 -17.24 -3.78
C PHE A 18 -14.49 -18.16 -4.74
N GLY A 19 -14.39 -19.49 -4.60
CA GLY A 19 -15.15 -20.44 -5.41
C GLY A 19 -16.68 -20.40 -5.21
N GLN A 20 -17.16 -19.71 -4.17
CA GLN A 20 -18.60 -19.52 -3.92
C GLN A 20 -19.13 -18.21 -4.50
N VAL A 21 -18.26 -17.22 -4.73
CA VAL A 21 -18.64 -15.84 -5.08
C VAL A 21 -18.04 -15.34 -6.39
N LEU A 22 -17.01 -16.00 -6.92
CA LEU A 22 -16.35 -15.69 -8.18
C LEU A 22 -16.50 -16.86 -9.15
N LYS A 23 -16.59 -16.54 -10.44
CA LYS A 23 -16.56 -17.54 -11.51
C LYS A 23 -15.13 -18.04 -11.74
N GLN A 24 -14.99 -19.27 -12.21
CA GLN A 24 -13.67 -19.89 -12.43
C GLN A 24 -12.82 -19.09 -13.42
N GLU A 25 -13.44 -18.52 -14.46
CA GLU A 25 -12.75 -17.74 -15.49
C GLU A 25 -12.13 -16.46 -14.91
N GLN A 26 -12.77 -15.87 -13.90
CA GLN A 26 -12.26 -14.68 -13.22
C GLN A 26 -10.98 -14.96 -12.42
N MET A 27 -10.85 -16.20 -11.91
CA MET A 27 -9.69 -16.64 -11.12
C MET A 27 -8.51 -17.14 -11.98
N THR A 28 -8.62 -17.10 -13.31
CA THR A 28 -7.54 -17.47 -14.22
C THR A 28 -6.28 -16.64 -13.94
N ASP A 29 -5.13 -17.32 -13.85
CA ASP A 29 -3.80 -16.75 -13.58
C ASP A 29 -3.67 -15.93 -12.27
N ILE A 30 -4.64 -16.01 -11.34
CA ILE A 30 -4.64 -15.24 -10.07
C ILE A 30 -3.41 -15.51 -9.18
N ILE A 31 -2.76 -16.67 -9.37
CA ILE A 31 -1.50 -17.02 -8.69
C ILE A 31 -0.30 -16.32 -9.35
N LYS A 32 -0.27 -16.27 -10.69
CA LYS A 32 0.83 -15.66 -11.45
C LYS A 32 0.77 -14.13 -11.37
N ASN A 33 -0.42 -13.56 -11.56
CA ASN A 33 -0.66 -12.13 -11.41
C ASN A 33 -0.99 -11.80 -9.94
N LYS A 34 0.04 -11.41 -9.19
CA LYS A 34 -0.07 -11.07 -7.77
C LYS A 34 -1.10 -9.96 -7.47
N GLY A 35 -1.35 -9.06 -8.42
CA GLY A 35 -2.32 -7.97 -8.29
C GLY A 35 -3.77 -8.38 -8.61
N LYS A 36 -3.98 -9.53 -9.26
CA LYS A 36 -5.30 -9.97 -9.74
C LYS A 36 -6.33 -10.09 -8.62
N SER A 37 -5.94 -10.50 -7.42
CA SER A 37 -6.88 -10.60 -6.29
C SER A 37 -7.44 -9.25 -5.85
N GLY A 38 -6.65 -8.17 -5.95
CA GLY A 38 -7.13 -6.81 -5.68
C GLY A 38 -8.08 -6.33 -6.78
N GLN A 39 -7.70 -6.55 -8.04
CA GLN A 39 -8.54 -6.23 -9.20
C GLN A 39 -9.89 -6.96 -9.17
N LEU A 40 -9.91 -8.21 -8.71
CA LEU A 40 -11.15 -8.97 -8.57
C LEU A 40 -12.06 -8.40 -7.50
N LEU A 41 -11.50 -7.86 -6.41
CA LEU A 41 -12.28 -7.15 -5.40
C LEU A 41 -12.91 -5.89 -6.00
N GLU A 42 -12.13 -5.07 -6.69
CA GLU A 42 -12.63 -3.87 -7.40
C GLU A 42 -13.79 -4.21 -8.35
N ILE A 43 -13.61 -5.23 -9.19
CA ILE A 43 -14.65 -5.69 -10.13
C ILE A 43 -15.91 -6.17 -9.38
N THR A 44 -15.74 -6.89 -8.27
CA THR A 44 -16.87 -7.39 -7.46
C THR A 44 -17.66 -6.25 -6.81
N LEU A 45 -17.01 -5.11 -6.56
CA LEU A 45 -17.63 -3.87 -6.10
C LEU A 45 -18.26 -3.04 -7.24
N GLY A 46 -18.13 -3.49 -8.49
CA GLY A 46 -18.61 -2.74 -9.66
C GLY A 46 -17.71 -1.56 -10.04
N LEU A 47 -16.47 -1.52 -9.56
CA LEU A 47 -15.50 -0.50 -9.95
C LEU A 47 -14.87 -0.83 -11.31
N ASN A 48 -14.58 0.21 -12.09
CA ASN A 48 -13.76 0.08 -13.29
C ASN A 48 -12.28 0.04 -12.89
N LEU A 49 -11.55 -0.93 -13.43
CA LEU A 49 -10.09 -0.95 -13.28
C LEU A 49 -9.52 0.33 -13.90
N SER A 50 -8.82 1.14 -13.11
CA SER A 50 -8.28 2.41 -13.55
C SER A 50 -6.91 2.70 -12.93
N ASN A 51 -6.16 3.60 -13.56
CA ASN A 51 -4.90 4.11 -13.00
C ASN A 51 -5.11 5.47 -12.30
N THR A 52 -6.32 5.72 -11.79
CA THR A 52 -6.64 7.00 -11.13
C THR A 52 -5.88 7.13 -9.81
N ASN A 53 -5.82 8.36 -9.29
CA ASN A 53 -5.06 8.64 -8.08
C ASN A 53 -5.75 8.15 -6.80
N LEU A 54 -7.02 7.77 -6.82
CA LEU A 54 -7.70 7.15 -5.69
C LEU A 54 -8.64 6.07 -6.23
N ASP A 55 -8.71 4.93 -5.54
CA ASP A 55 -9.62 3.83 -5.91
C ASP A 55 -11.11 4.22 -5.70
N PHE A 56 -11.39 5.15 -4.77
CA PHE A 56 -12.73 5.67 -4.45
C PHE A 56 -12.77 7.20 -4.47
N GLU A 57 -13.99 7.76 -4.38
CA GLU A 57 -14.18 9.22 -4.34
C GLU A 57 -13.47 9.90 -3.17
N ASP A 58 -13.37 9.20 -2.03
CA ASP A 58 -12.92 9.74 -0.76
C ASP A 58 -11.73 8.98 -0.15
N GLY A 59 -11.14 8.01 -0.85
CA GLY A 59 -9.93 7.34 -0.37
C GLY A 59 -9.53 6.10 -1.15
N GLU A 60 -8.69 5.25 -0.53
CA GLU A 60 -7.98 4.17 -1.21
C GLU A 60 -8.42 2.76 -0.81
N LEU A 61 -8.36 1.80 -1.75
CA LEU A 61 -8.49 0.38 -1.47
C LEU A 61 -7.11 -0.25 -1.32
N LYS A 62 -6.86 -0.98 -0.23
CA LYS A 62 -5.58 -1.69 -0.09
C LYS A 62 -5.81 -3.11 0.38
N THR A 63 -5.26 -4.07 -0.36
CA THR A 63 -5.35 -5.49 -0.05
C THR A 63 -3.99 -6.05 0.37
N ASN A 64 -3.99 -7.05 1.25
CA ASN A 64 -2.78 -7.73 1.70
C ASN A 64 -3.00 -9.23 1.84
N LYS A 65 -2.02 -10.03 1.44
CA LYS A 65 -2.02 -11.46 1.73
C LYS A 65 -1.85 -11.72 3.23
N CYS A 66 -2.80 -12.43 3.82
CA CYS A 66 -2.72 -12.95 5.19
C CYS A 66 -2.93 -14.47 5.24
N ASP A 67 -2.76 -15.05 6.44
CA ASP A 67 -3.23 -16.40 6.74
C ASP A 67 -4.72 -16.42 7.13
N THR A 68 -5.24 -17.58 7.50
CA THR A 68 -6.65 -17.77 7.90
C THR A 68 -7.04 -17.02 9.17
N THR A 69 -6.08 -16.59 9.98
CA THR A 69 -6.31 -15.79 11.20
C THR A 69 -6.26 -14.29 10.95
N GLY A 70 -5.97 -13.86 9.71
CA GLY A 70 -5.77 -12.46 9.37
C GLY A 70 -4.36 -11.94 9.63
N LYS A 71 -3.41 -12.81 9.99
CA LYS A 71 -2.02 -12.39 10.21
C LYS A 71 -1.35 -12.04 8.87
N PRO A 72 -0.83 -10.81 8.69
CA PRO A 72 -0.24 -10.38 7.43
C PRO A 72 1.04 -11.16 7.10
N LEU A 73 1.13 -11.67 5.88
CA LEU A 73 2.27 -12.48 5.40
C LEU A 73 3.28 -11.66 4.60
N GLU A 74 2.87 -10.51 4.09
CA GLU A 74 3.70 -9.62 3.27
C GLU A 74 3.51 -8.14 3.66
N THR A 75 4.42 -7.29 3.19
CA THR A 75 4.24 -5.83 3.24
C THR A 75 3.22 -5.38 2.20
N MET A 76 2.48 -4.32 2.46
CA MET A 76 1.41 -3.84 1.56
C MET A 76 1.91 -2.63 0.76
N PHE A 77 1.83 -2.70 -0.57
CA PHE A 77 2.23 -1.60 -1.45
C PHE A 77 1.36 -0.36 -1.23
N ILE A 78 1.96 0.83 -1.27
CA ILE A 78 1.27 2.12 -1.19
C ILE A 78 1.34 2.82 -2.55
N THR A 79 2.53 3.29 -2.92
CA THR A 79 2.76 4.06 -4.14
C THR A 79 4.23 4.02 -4.54
N GLN A 80 4.53 4.13 -5.85
CA GLN A 80 5.90 4.33 -6.32
C GLN A 80 6.39 5.74 -5.98
N ILE A 81 7.72 5.89 -5.84
CA ILE A 81 8.31 7.16 -5.42
C ILE A 81 8.90 7.99 -6.57
N SER A 82 9.01 7.44 -7.78
CA SER A 82 9.70 8.10 -8.89
C SER A 82 9.15 9.49 -9.21
N THR A 83 7.83 9.70 -9.09
CA THR A 83 7.18 11.00 -9.35
C THR A 83 7.13 11.93 -8.13
N MET A 84 7.70 11.52 -6.99
CA MET A 84 7.70 12.28 -5.74
C MET A 84 9.06 12.32 -5.05
N ILE A 85 10.12 11.87 -5.73
CA ILE A 85 11.45 11.76 -5.12
C ILE A 85 11.89 13.11 -4.56
N ASP A 86 11.73 14.20 -5.30
CA ASP A 86 12.12 15.53 -4.83
C ASP A 86 11.22 16.05 -3.70
N GLU A 87 9.95 15.61 -3.58
CA GLU A 87 9.13 15.89 -2.39
C GLU A 87 9.73 15.24 -1.14
N LEU A 88 10.32 14.04 -1.28
CA LEU A 88 10.96 13.33 -0.17
C LEU A 88 12.30 13.95 0.19
N LEU A 89 13.12 14.29 -0.82
CA LEU A 89 14.46 14.83 -0.60
C LEU A 89 14.44 16.25 -0.03
N THR A 90 13.42 17.05 -0.37
CA THR A 90 13.18 18.36 0.26
C THR A 90 12.50 18.28 1.62
N GLY A 91 12.05 17.10 2.06
CA GLY A 91 11.30 16.95 3.31
C GLY A 91 9.99 17.73 3.31
N LYS A 92 9.24 17.68 2.20
CA LYS A 92 7.93 18.33 2.05
C LYS A 92 7.04 18.02 3.26
N ASP A 93 6.18 18.97 3.64
CA ASP A 93 5.25 18.76 4.74
C ASP A 93 4.45 17.46 4.56
N PHE A 94 4.39 16.65 5.62
CA PHE A 94 3.75 15.35 5.60
C PHE A 94 2.30 15.44 5.15
N TYR A 95 1.53 16.41 5.66
CA TYR A 95 0.11 16.55 5.37
C TYR A 95 -0.17 17.05 3.95
N GLU A 96 0.80 17.69 3.31
CA GLU A 96 0.74 18.12 1.90
C GLU A 96 1.32 17.08 0.92
N SER A 97 2.01 16.06 1.42
CA SER A 97 2.72 15.07 0.63
C SER A 97 1.77 14.18 -0.21
N LYS A 98 2.27 13.68 -1.35
CA LYS A 98 1.55 12.66 -2.13
C LYS A 98 1.34 11.36 -1.34
N LEU A 99 2.22 11.03 -0.39
CA LEU A 99 2.05 9.88 0.49
C LEU A 99 0.82 10.05 1.38
N TYR A 100 0.68 11.18 2.07
CA TYR A 100 -0.44 11.40 2.99
C TYR A 100 -1.78 11.32 2.28
N LYS A 101 -1.91 11.92 1.09
CA LYS A 101 -3.11 11.82 0.24
C LYS A 101 -3.52 10.39 -0.12
N LYS A 102 -2.57 9.45 -0.11
CA LYS A 102 -2.81 8.02 -0.36
C LYS A 102 -3.18 7.22 0.88
N ILE A 103 -2.89 7.73 2.08
CA ILE A 103 -3.00 6.95 3.32
C ILE A 103 -3.93 7.57 4.36
N ASN A 104 -4.40 8.81 4.16
CA ASN A 104 -5.24 9.51 5.12
C ASN A 104 -6.62 8.86 5.27
N ASN A 105 -7.18 8.29 4.21
CA ASN A 105 -8.44 7.57 4.24
C ASN A 105 -8.33 6.32 3.35
N LEU A 106 -8.31 5.14 3.95
CA LEU A 106 -8.18 3.88 3.21
C LEU A 106 -9.02 2.76 3.82
N LEU A 107 -9.46 1.85 2.96
CA LEU A 107 -10.10 0.60 3.33
C LEU A 107 -9.10 -0.55 3.15
N TYR A 108 -8.68 -1.11 4.28
CA TYR A 108 -7.79 -2.25 4.33
C TYR A 108 -8.59 -3.55 4.28
N VAL A 109 -8.31 -4.40 3.30
CA VAL A 109 -8.99 -5.69 3.10
C VAL A 109 -7.98 -6.84 3.12
N PRO A 110 -7.90 -7.62 4.21
CA PRO A 110 -7.05 -8.79 4.26
C PRO A 110 -7.60 -9.88 3.33
N ILE A 111 -6.72 -10.58 2.63
CA ILE A 111 -7.07 -11.72 1.78
C ILE A 111 -6.33 -12.96 2.31
N SER A 112 -7.08 -13.90 2.87
CA SER A 112 -6.54 -15.20 3.24
C SER A 112 -6.23 -15.98 1.97
N LYS A 113 -4.95 -16.18 1.67
CA LYS A 113 -4.49 -16.96 0.51
C LYS A 113 -3.87 -18.29 0.96
N VAL A 114 -4.68 -19.11 1.63
CA VAL A 114 -4.33 -20.45 2.09
C VAL A 114 -5.06 -21.48 1.23
N GLY A 115 -4.34 -22.47 0.70
CA GLY A 115 -4.90 -23.48 -0.21
C GLY A 115 -5.05 -23.00 -1.66
N ALA A 116 -5.90 -23.70 -2.41
CA ALA A 116 -6.21 -23.37 -3.80
C ALA A 116 -6.95 -22.02 -3.91
N PRO A 117 -6.89 -21.31 -5.06
CA PRO A 117 -7.57 -20.02 -5.22
C PRO A 117 -9.06 -20.02 -4.90
N SER A 118 -9.76 -21.14 -5.13
CA SER A 118 -11.17 -21.31 -4.76
C SER A 118 -11.41 -21.22 -3.27
N GLU A 119 -10.41 -21.56 -2.44
CA GLU A 119 -10.46 -21.56 -0.97
C GLU A 119 -10.06 -20.23 -0.35
N TRP A 120 -9.55 -19.29 -1.17
CA TRP A 120 -9.19 -17.97 -0.68
C TRP A 120 -10.44 -17.19 -0.27
N MET A 121 -10.28 -16.25 0.64
CA MET A 121 -11.40 -15.46 1.16
C MET A 121 -10.95 -14.04 1.49
N PHE A 122 -11.85 -13.09 1.29
CA PHE A 122 -11.74 -11.78 1.93
C PHE A 122 -12.02 -11.94 3.42
N LEU A 123 -11.27 -11.24 4.26
CA LEU A 123 -11.57 -11.12 5.68
C LEU A 123 -12.24 -9.77 5.96
N PRO A 124 -12.87 -9.58 7.14
CA PRO A 124 -13.47 -8.32 7.51
C PRO A 124 -12.51 -7.15 7.32
N CYS A 125 -13.02 -6.06 6.73
CA CYS A 125 -12.20 -4.93 6.37
C CYS A 125 -12.06 -3.91 7.51
N VAL A 126 -10.94 -3.21 7.53
CA VAL A 126 -10.65 -2.13 8.49
C VAL A 126 -10.66 -0.82 7.74
N HIS A 127 -11.54 0.09 8.13
CA HIS A 127 -11.55 1.45 7.61
C HIS A 127 -10.61 2.30 8.46
N VAL A 128 -9.53 2.77 7.84
CA VAL A 128 -8.53 3.63 8.49
C VAL A 128 -8.72 5.05 7.97
N ASN A 129 -9.23 5.92 8.83
CA ASN A 129 -9.33 7.35 8.59
C ASN A 129 -8.44 8.07 9.61
N LEU A 130 -7.34 8.66 9.14
CA LEU A 130 -6.36 9.31 10.02
C LEU A 130 -6.89 10.58 10.70
N ASP A 131 -8.00 11.14 10.23
CA ASP A 131 -8.65 12.27 10.90
C ASP A 131 -9.54 11.84 12.07
N ASP A 132 -9.84 10.54 12.20
CA ASP A 132 -10.55 10.02 13.38
C ASP A 132 -9.63 9.95 14.60
N ARG A 133 -10.16 10.36 15.76
CA ARG A 133 -9.44 10.38 17.05
C ARG A 133 -8.81 9.03 17.40
N ARG A 134 -9.43 7.91 16.99
CA ARG A 134 -8.93 6.55 17.23
C ARG A 134 -7.58 6.28 16.56
N PHE A 135 -7.30 6.96 15.45
CA PHE A 135 -6.06 6.83 14.68
C PHE A 135 -5.06 7.97 14.95
N HIS A 136 -5.28 8.78 15.98
CA HIS A 136 -4.40 9.91 16.31
C HIS A 136 -2.93 9.48 16.49
N ASP A 137 -2.68 8.48 17.33
CA ASP A 137 -1.31 7.98 17.58
C ASP A 137 -0.69 7.35 16.33
N LEU A 138 -1.53 6.75 15.47
CA LEU A 138 -1.09 6.21 14.18
C LEU A 138 -0.64 7.34 13.24
N LYS A 139 -1.44 8.42 13.14
CA LYS A 139 -1.12 9.59 12.32
C LYS A 139 0.20 10.23 12.74
N LEU A 140 0.40 10.46 14.04
CA LEU A 140 1.66 11.00 14.59
C LEU A 140 2.86 10.08 14.30
N GLN A 141 2.68 8.77 14.40
CA GLN A 141 3.76 7.83 14.13
C GLN A 141 4.08 7.73 12.63
N LEU A 142 3.09 7.82 11.74
CA LEU A 142 3.30 7.84 10.29
C LEU A 142 4.02 9.12 9.85
N GLU A 143 3.69 10.26 10.45
CA GLU A 143 4.42 11.52 10.24
C GLU A 143 5.90 11.38 10.65
N LYS A 144 6.15 10.82 11.84
CA LYS A 144 7.52 10.56 12.30
C LYS A 144 8.28 9.61 11.36
N ASP A 145 7.62 8.55 10.91
CA ASP A 145 8.21 7.60 9.97
C ASP A 145 8.54 8.25 8.63
N TYR A 146 7.67 9.13 8.13
CA TYR A 146 7.87 9.86 6.88
C TYR A 146 9.13 10.73 6.94
N TYR A 147 9.28 11.58 7.96
CA TYR A 147 10.47 12.42 8.07
C TYR A 147 11.74 11.62 8.35
N SER A 148 11.65 10.54 9.13
CA SER A 148 12.77 9.61 9.32
C SER A 148 13.24 9.01 7.99
N ILE A 149 12.30 8.63 7.12
CA ILE A 149 12.60 8.10 5.79
C ILE A 149 13.23 9.18 4.90
N CYS A 150 12.71 10.42 4.91
CA CYS A 150 13.29 11.52 4.14
C CYS A 150 14.77 11.75 4.51
N ASN A 151 15.07 11.77 5.81
CA ASN A 151 16.45 11.92 6.30
C ASN A 151 17.35 10.76 5.85
N GLN A 152 16.88 9.52 5.96
CA GLN A 152 17.63 8.34 5.50
C GLN A 152 17.93 8.40 3.99
N LEU A 153 16.98 8.85 3.16
CA LEU A 153 17.20 8.97 1.72
C LEU A 153 18.31 9.97 1.39
N ASN A 154 18.30 11.15 2.01
CA ASN A 154 19.35 12.16 1.84
C ASN A 154 20.71 11.62 2.33
N GLU A 155 20.73 11.00 3.52
CA GLU A 155 21.95 10.38 4.07
C GLU A 155 22.53 9.33 3.11
N HIS A 156 21.69 8.48 2.51
CA HIS A 156 22.14 7.50 1.52
C HIS A 156 22.81 8.15 0.31
N ILE A 157 22.22 9.22 -0.25
CA ILE A 157 22.75 9.91 -1.43
C ILE A 157 24.10 10.57 -1.14
N GLU A 158 24.31 11.04 0.09
CA GLU A 158 25.50 11.77 0.52
C GLU A 158 26.63 10.85 0.97
N THR A 159 26.31 9.72 1.60
CA THR A 159 27.31 8.88 2.28
C THR A 159 27.56 7.53 1.60
N SER A 160 26.64 7.03 0.76
CA SER A 160 26.83 5.76 0.05
C SER A 160 27.84 5.90 -1.08
N SER A 161 28.64 4.85 -1.30
CA SER A 161 29.66 4.84 -2.35
C SER A 161 29.09 4.90 -3.78
N ASP A 162 27.85 4.46 -3.99
CA ASP A 162 27.13 4.57 -5.26
C ASP A 162 26.31 5.87 -5.38
N GLY A 163 26.22 6.66 -4.31
CA GLY A 163 25.42 7.89 -4.26
C GLY A 163 23.92 7.67 -4.49
N PHE A 164 23.42 6.45 -4.28
CA PHE A 164 22.02 6.07 -4.50
C PHE A 164 21.24 5.91 -3.20
N ILE A 165 19.93 6.06 -3.29
CA ILE A 165 19.00 5.71 -2.23
C ILE A 165 18.94 4.20 -2.02
N HIS A 166 18.82 3.81 -0.75
CA HIS A 166 18.64 2.42 -0.32
C HIS A 166 17.33 2.25 0.47
N THR A 167 17.08 1.01 0.91
CA THR A 167 15.87 0.71 1.70
C THR A 167 15.86 1.54 2.98
N SER A 168 14.84 2.37 3.15
CA SER A 168 14.68 3.29 4.27
C SER A 168 13.45 2.90 5.10
N ASN A 169 13.56 2.92 6.43
CA ASN A 169 12.56 2.31 7.31
C ASN A 169 12.02 3.29 8.36
N GLY A 170 10.71 3.28 8.51
CA GLY A 170 10.00 3.71 9.72
C GLY A 170 9.47 2.51 10.52
N LYS A 171 8.63 2.80 11.52
CA LYS A 171 7.93 1.78 12.32
C LYS A 171 6.86 1.05 11.51
N TYR A 172 6.01 1.80 10.80
CA TYR A 172 4.84 1.33 10.07
C TYR A 172 4.96 1.45 8.55
N ILE A 173 5.79 2.36 8.04
CA ILE A 173 6.06 2.49 6.60
C ILE A 173 7.55 2.29 6.28
N GLN A 174 7.85 1.97 5.03
CA GLN A 174 9.21 1.86 4.50
C GLN A 174 9.24 2.17 3.01
N ILE A 175 10.41 2.58 2.51
CA ILE A 175 10.73 2.60 1.09
C ILE A 175 11.66 1.44 0.78
N ARG A 176 11.36 0.70 -0.29
CA ARG A 176 12.21 -0.39 -0.81
C ARG A 176 12.10 -0.48 -2.32
N SER A 177 13.03 -1.18 -2.95
CA SER A 177 13.03 -1.38 -4.40
C SER A 177 11.76 -2.10 -4.86
N LYS A 178 11.15 -1.58 -5.92
CA LYS A 178 9.94 -2.13 -6.57
C LYS A 178 10.02 -1.86 -8.06
N ASP A 179 10.71 -2.76 -8.74
CA ASP A 179 10.96 -2.65 -10.18
C ASP A 179 11.17 -4.03 -10.80
N SER A 180 11.15 -4.08 -12.13
CA SER A 180 11.44 -5.25 -12.95
C SER A 180 12.35 -4.85 -14.10
N LYS A 181 13.06 -5.80 -14.71
CA LYS A 181 13.88 -5.49 -15.90
C LYS A 181 12.98 -5.19 -17.12
N PRO A 182 13.32 -4.20 -17.97
CA PRO A 182 14.41 -3.23 -17.81
C PRO A 182 14.14 -2.27 -16.64
N TYR A 183 15.16 -1.98 -15.84
CA TYR A 183 15.02 -1.12 -14.66
C TYR A 183 14.75 0.33 -15.07
N HIS A 184 14.07 1.05 -14.19
CA HIS A 184 13.68 2.45 -14.36
C HIS A 184 14.40 3.29 -13.28
N PRO A 185 15.51 3.95 -13.62
CA PRO A 185 16.21 4.86 -12.72
C PRO A 185 15.32 5.99 -12.22
N ILE A 186 15.74 6.63 -11.12
CA ILE A 186 15.08 7.79 -10.54
C ILE A 186 16.06 8.97 -10.60
N TYR A 187 15.72 9.99 -11.38
CA TYR A 187 16.41 11.27 -11.39
C TYR A 187 15.82 12.21 -10.34
N SER A 188 16.67 12.95 -9.66
CA SER A 188 16.27 14.01 -8.72
C SER A 188 16.72 15.36 -9.26
N ASP A 189 15.80 16.32 -9.35
CA ASP A 189 16.12 17.69 -9.70
C ASP A 189 16.87 18.40 -8.57
N VAL A 190 16.61 18.01 -7.30
CA VAL A 190 17.29 18.56 -6.11
C VAL A 190 18.79 18.28 -6.12
N TYR A 191 19.19 17.06 -6.48
CA TYR A 191 20.60 16.67 -6.55
C TYR A 191 21.19 16.75 -7.97
N ALA A 192 20.38 17.09 -8.98
CA ALA A 192 20.74 17.14 -10.40
C ALA A 192 21.44 15.87 -10.92
N LYS A 193 21.05 14.69 -10.40
CA LYS A 193 21.62 13.38 -10.79
C LYS A 193 20.60 12.25 -10.64
N GLU A 194 20.91 11.09 -11.23
CA GLU A 194 20.23 9.85 -10.86
C GLU A 194 20.57 9.51 -9.40
N VAL A 195 19.54 9.40 -8.57
CA VAL A 195 19.63 9.00 -7.15
C VAL A 195 19.24 7.54 -6.95
N SER A 196 18.89 6.83 -8.02
CA SER A 196 18.71 5.39 -8.01
C SER A 196 18.79 4.83 -9.41
N ASN A 197 19.35 3.62 -9.56
CA ASN A 197 19.35 2.87 -10.83
C ASN A 197 18.10 2.00 -11.06
N LYS A 198 17.14 2.00 -10.12
CA LYS A 198 15.90 1.23 -10.20
C LYS A 198 14.78 1.92 -9.44
N ASN A 199 13.54 1.58 -9.76
CA ASN A 199 12.40 2.20 -9.11
C ASN A 199 12.18 1.66 -7.68
N HIS A 200 11.58 2.49 -6.84
CA HIS A 200 11.31 2.26 -5.43
C HIS A 200 9.85 2.60 -5.12
N ALA A 201 9.33 2.05 -4.03
CA ALA A 201 7.97 2.31 -3.60
C ALA A 201 7.86 2.34 -2.08
N PHE A 202 6.87 3.10 -1.61
CA PHE A 202 6.38 3.02 -0.24
C PHE A 202 5.60 1.73 -0.02
N TYR A 203 5.80 1.16 1.17
CA TYR A 203 5.08 0.01 1.66
C TYR A 203 4.67 0.22 3.12
N PHE A 204 3.47 -0.22 3.48
CA PHE A 204 3.15 -0.52 4.86
C PHE A 204 3.85 -1.80 5.30
N LYS A 205 4.52 -1.73 6.45
CA LYS A 205 5.12 -2.86 7.15
C LYS A 205 4.04 -3.69 7.83
N LYS A 206 4.28 -4.98 8.07
CA LYS A 206 3.33 -5.91 8.73
C LYS A 206 2.80 -5.37 10.05
N GLU A 207 3.65 -4.61 10.76
CA GLU A 207 3.37 -3.95 12.02
C GLU A 207 2.22 -2.94 11.91
N PHE A 208 2.08 -2.26 10.77
CA PHE A 208 0.94 -1.37 10.50
C PHE A 208 -0.37 -2.15 10.48
N MET A 209 -0.44 -3.22 9.68
CA MET A 209 -1.64 -4.06 9.56
C MET A 209 -2.02 -4.69 10.90
N LYS A 210 -1.03 -5.19 11.67
CA LYS A 210 -1.26 -5.70 13.03
C LYS A 210 -1.83 -4.61 13.95
N TYR A 211 -1.31 -3.39 13.87
CA TYR A 211 -1.76 -2.27 14.68
C TYR A 211 -3.21 -1.91 14.37
N ILE A 212 -3.53 -1.64 13.09
CA ILE A 212 -4.87 -1.19 12.71
C ILE A 212 -5.96 -2.23 12.99
N VAL A 213 -5.64 -3.53 12.90
CA VAL A 213 -6.58 -4.61 13.25
C VAL A 213 -6.83 -4.65 14.76
N ASN A 214 -5.79 -4.47 15.59
CA ASN A 214 -5.93 -4.47 17.05
C ASN A 214 -6.70 -3.27 17.57
N ILE A 215 -6.61 -2.14 16.88
CA ILE A 215 -7.35 -0.93 17.19
C ILE A 215 -8.58 -0.77 16.29
N ASN A 216 -9.11 -1.82 15.66
CA ASN A 216 -10.38 -1.77 14.92
C ASN A 216 -11.54 -2.37 15.72
#